data_AF-A0A9E3ECG3-F1
#
_entry.id   AF-A0A9E3ECG3-F1
#
_cell.length_a   1.000
_cell.length_b   1.000
_cell.length_c   1.000
_cell.angle_alpha   90.00
_cell.angle_beta   90.00
_cell.angle_gamma   90.00
#
_symmetry.space_group_name_H-M   'P 1'
#
loop_
_entity.id
_entity.type
_entity.pdbx_description
1 polymer ?
#
loop_
_entity_poly.entity_id
_entity_poly.type
_entity_poly.pdbx_seq_one_letter_code
_entity_poly.pdbx_strand_id
1 'polypeptide(L)'
;MKRLFAAIALCVCVSTTLAQVAPDAGRIQQDFERGRVPPAPPRTPAPPVIEQPARPALKAPDNVRFPVKGFRITGSTAFSEVQLLPLLKDFVGKELSLEDLQRAADAVTLYYRDRGYFVARAYIPAQDVRDGIVEITVLEGRIGGVTVKPIGDTRLRTQVVEGTLQRALPAGNLIRQEDLERGLLLLNDLPGTDVRSVLQPGATLGTTNLVAELAEGPLFSGEVDVDNHGNRFSGANRLGGTLTLSDPTGYGDLANLRVQAGKGATYARLGYAIPVGYSGLKLGGAYTGSTYELCCEFAALGARGNARTATLSALYPVRRSRDASIYLAATFDAHHYFNETAASTTSDKKTNVVNLSGNGDFRDAFGGGGLSYFTLGVSVGQLNLDGYAPDRAIDDATAQANGSYKKVAYSYTRLQRLGESFSLYAGLSGQFASKNLDSSEKFALGGPTGVRAYPTGEAVGDEGLLANLELR
;
A
#
# COMPACT_ATOMS: atom_id res chain seq x y z
N MET A 1 24.45 41.68 -35.02
CA MET A 1 24.11 42.52 -33.84
C MET A 1 22.64 42.92 -33.91
N LYS A 2 21.78 42.35 -33.07
CA LYS A 2 20.63 43.02 -32.41
C LYS A 2 19.93 41.99 -31.51
N ARG A 3 19.69 42.42 -30.27
CA ARG A 3 19.50 41.62 -29.05
C ARG A 3 18.04 41.20 -28.89
N LEU A 4 17.83 39.97 -28.45
CA LEU A 4 16.55 39.45 -27.94
C LEU A 4 16.39 39.95 -26.49
N PHE A 5 15.35 40.72 -26.20
CA PHE A 5 14.99 41.12 -24.84
C PHE A 5 14.13 40.02 -24.20
N ALA A 6 14.64 39.37 -23.15
CA ALA A 6 13.86 38.54 -22.26
C ALA A 6 13.20 39.42 -21.20
N ALA A 7 11.88 39.42 -21.15
CA ALA A 7 11.11 40.07 -20.08
C ALA A 7 11.05 39.12 -18.88
N ILE A 8 11.81 39.43 -17.83
CA ILE A 8 11.68 38.81 -16.51
C ILE A 8 10.57 39.56 -15.78
N ALA A 9 9.44 38.92 -15.59
CA ALA A 9 8.38 39.42 -14.72
C ALA A 9 8.84 39.31 -13.26
N LEU A 10 9.19 40.46 -12.68
CA LEU A 10 9.54 40.58 -11.27
C LEU A 10 8.24 40.51 -10.45
N CYS A 11 7.97 39.34 -9.85
CA CYS A 11 6.86 39.17 -8.92
C CYS A 11 7.25 39.85 -7.60
N VAL A 12 6.70 41.04 -7.34
CA VAL A 12 6.86 41.74 -6.07
C VAL A 12 5.98 41.04 -5.04
N CYS A 13 6.58 40.16 -4.23
CA CYS A 13 5.92 39.66 -3.02
C CYS A 13 5.81 40.79 -2.01
N VAL A 14 4.61 41.33 -1.82
CA VAL A 14 4.29 42.15 -0.66
C VAL A 14 4.29 41.23 0.55
N SER A 15 5.33 41.29 1.38
CA SER A 15 5.38 40.62 2.67
C SER A 15 4.40 41.31 3.61
N THR A 16 3.15 40.85 3.65
CA THR A 16 2.30 41.13 4.81
C THR A 16 2.98 40.47 6.01
N THR A 17 3.38 41.27 6.99
CA THR A 17 3.83 40.77 8.28
C THR A 17 2.64 40.07 8.96
N LEU A 18 2.46 38.79 8.68
CA LEU A 18 1.58 37.95 9.48
C LEU A 18 2.25 37.79 10.84
N ALA A 19 1.61 38.33 11.88
CA ALA A 19 2.03 38.09 13.26
C ALA A 19 2.12 36.57 13.47
N GLN A 20 3.25 36.11 14.00
CA GLN A 20 3.48 34.69 14.23
C GLN A 20 2.51 34.20 15.31
N VAL A 21 1.61 33.30 14.92
CA VAL A 21 0.64 32.70 15.83
C VAL A 21 1.33 31.59 16.61
N ALA A 22 1.28 31.66 17.94
CA ALA A 22 1.82 30.62 18.81
C ALA A 22 1.14 29.27 18.50
N PRO A 23 1.90 28.18 18.29
CA PRO A 23 1.30 26.87 18.03
C PRO A 23 0.61 26.34 19.29
N ASP A 24 -0.49 25.61 19.09
CA ASP A 24 -1.26 24.97 20.16
C ASP A 24 -1.13 23.45 20.12
N ALA A 25 -1.81 22.75 21.05
CA ALA A 25 -1.73 21.30 21.19
C ALA A 25 -2.03 20.54 19.88
N GLY A 26 -3.05 21.00 19.14
CA GLY A 26 -3.44 20.42 17.87
C GLY A 26 -2.34 20.54 16.81
N ARG A 27 -1.74 21.73 16.69
CA ARG A 27 -0.64 21.98 15.76
C ARG A 27 0.60 21.16 16.11
N ILE A 28 0.97 21.08 17.39
CA ILE A 28 2.14 20.31 17.83
C ILE A 28 1.94 18.82 17.56
N GLN A 29 0.75 18.26 17.81
CA GLN A 29 0.48 16.85 17.49
C GLN A 29 0.62 16.59 15.98
N GLN A 30 0.08 17.46 15.11
CA GLN A 30 0.26 17.32 13.67
C GLN A 30 1.73 17.32 13.24
N ASP A 31 2.58 18.14 13.87
CA ASP A 31 4.01 18.22 13.52
C ASP A 31 4.75 16.91 13.87
N PHE A 32 4.34 16.21 14.94
CA PHE A 32 4.80 14.85 15.23
C PHE A 32 4.34 13.83 14.18
N GLU A 33 3.10 13.94 13.71
CA GLU A 33 2.51 12.99 12.76
C GLU A 33 3.03 13.16 11.33
N ARG A 34 3.40 14.38 10.93
CA ARG A 34 3.98 14.70 9.60
C ARG A 34 5.44 14.28 9.46
N GLY A 35 6.18 14.21 10.56
CA GLY A 35 7.57 13.76 10.57
C GLY A 35 7.76 12.27 10.28
N ARG A 36 6.68 11.54 10.01
CA ARG A 36 6.73 10.13 9.64
C ARG A 36 7.24 9.99 8.21
N VAL A 37 8.40 9.34 8.06
CA VAL A 37 8.86 8.83 6.77
C VAL A 37 7.74 7.93 6.21
N PRO A 38 7.36 8.06 4.93
CA PRO A 38 6.43 7.11 4.31
C PRO A 38 6.91 5.69 4.58
N PRO A 39 6.02 4.74 4.95
CA PRO A 39 6.43 3.36 5.15
C PRO A 39 7.20 2.87 3.93
N ALA A 40 8.29 2.13 4.15
CA ALA A 40 9.08 1.56 3.07
C ALA A 40 8.16 0.77 2.12
N PRO A 41 8.44 0.75 0.80
CA PRO A 41 7.67 -0.05 -0.13
C PRO A 41 7.51 -1.48 0.40
N PRO A 42 6.29 -2.05 0.33
CA PRO A 42 6.07 -3.42 0.77
C PRO A 42 7.06 -4.35 0.08
N ARG A 43 7.63 -5.29 0.84
CA ARG A 43 8.52 -6.31 0.28
C ARG A 43 7.76 -7.07 -0.80
N THR A 44 8.39 -7.27 -1.94
CA THR A 44 7.83 -8.09 -3.02
C THR A 44 8.32 -9.53 -2.80
N PRO A 45 7.45 -10.50 -2.44
CA PRO A 45 7.86 -11.89 -2.19
C PRO A 45 8.50 -12.50 -3.44
N ALA A 46 9.28 -13.57 -3.33
CA ALA A 46 9.76 -14.30 -4.51
C ALA A 46 8.57 -14.89 -5.31
N PRO A 47 8.67 -15.07 -6.64
CA PRO A 47 7.68 -15.83 -7.42
C PRO A 47 7.53 -17.27 -6.89
N PRO A 48 6.35 -17.89 -7.04
CA PRO A 48 6.15 -19.29 -6.66
C PRO A 48 7.12 -20.22 -7.41
N VAL A 49 7.63 -21.24 -6.73
CA VAL A 49 8.41 -22.29 -7.37
C VAL A 49 7.45 -23.37 -7.90
N ILE A 50 7.58 -23.71 -9.18
CA ILE A 50 6.70 -24.68 -9.86
C ILE A 50 7.50 -25.95 -10.11
N GLU A 51 7.13 -27.04 -9.45
CA GLU A 51 7.63 -28.36 -9.81
C GLU A 51 6.81 -28.89 -10.99
N GLN A 52 7.35 -28.74 -12.21
CA GLN A 52 6.66 -29.22 -13.41
C GLN A 52 6.88 -30.72 -13.60
N PRO A 53 5.83 -31.54 -13.74
CA PRO A 53 5.99 -32.92 -14.16
C PRO A 53 6.54 -32.99 -15.60
N ALA A 54 7.41 -33.97 -15.84
CA ALA A 54 7.98 -34.23 -17.15
C ALA A 54 6.89 -34.46 -18.21
N ARG A 55 7.08 -33.93 -19.43
CA ARG A 55 6.23 -34.29 -20.57
C ARG A 55 6.36 -35.80 -20.80
N PRO A 56 5.25 -36.53 -20.99
CA PRO A 56 5.34 -37.83 -21.64
C PRO A 56 6.07 -37.63 -22.97
N ALA A 57 7.22 -38.29 -23.13
CA ALA A 57 7.99 -38.17 -24.35
C ALA A 57 7.22 -38.84 -25.49
N LEU A 58 6.81 -38.04 -26.47
CA LEU A 58 6.31 -38.55 -27.72
C LEU A 58 7.47 -39.23 -28.47
N LYS A 59 7.38 -40.54 -28.71
CA LYS A 59 8.37 -41.30 -29.47
C LYS A 59 7.80 -41.66 -30.84
N ALA A 60 8.34 -41.03 -31.88
CA ALA A 60 8.15 -41.44 -33.26
C ALA A 60 9.53 -41.41 -33.97
N PRO A 61 9.76 -42.25 -34.99
CA PRO A 61 10.93 -42.12 -35.85
C PRO A 61 10.96 -40.73 -36.52
N ASP A 62 12.15 -40.10 -36.62
CA ASP A 62 12.34 -38.72 -37.10
C ASP A 62 11.80 -38.44 -38.52
N ASN A 63 11.52 -39.50 -39.29
CA ASN A 63 11.04 -39.46 -40.66
C ASN A 63 9.51 -39.59 -40.81
N VAL A 64 8.76 -39.74 -39.71
CA VAL A 64 7.29 -39.81 -39.78
C VAL A 64 6.69 -38.40 -39.83
N ARG A 65 5.87 -38.15 -40.86
CA ARG A 65 5.08 -36.92 -41.02
C ARG A 65 3.59 -37.24 -41.06
N PHE A 66 2.79 -36.29 -40.58
CA PHE A 66 1.35 -36.43 -40.46
C PHE A 66 0.66 -35.36 -41.33
N PRO A 67 -0.21 -35.74 -42.29
CA PRO A 67 -1.06 -34.79 -43.01
C PRO A 67 -2.10 -34.19 -42.05
N VAL A 68 -1.96 -32.91 -41.73
CA VAL A 68 -2.89 -32.23 -40.82
C VAL A 68 -3.83 -31.31 -41.60
N LYS A 69 -5.11 -31.66 -41.65
CA LYS A 69 -6.21 -30.85 -42.20
C LYS A 69 -6.86 -29.93 -41.18
N GLY A 70 -6.71 -30.22 -39.89
CA GLY A 70 -7.29 -29.41 -38.82
C GLY A 70 -6.94 -29.91 -37.44
N PHE A 71 -7.37 -29.16 -36.44
CA PHE A 71 -7.20 -29.49 -35.03
C PHE A 71 -8.55 -29.54 -34.33
N ARG A 72 -8.62 -30.35 -33.28
CA ARG A 72 -9.69 -30.33 -32.28
C ARG A 72 -9.08 -30.06 -30.92
N ILE A 73 -9.69 -29.18 -30.12
CA ILE A 73 -9.18 -28.84 -28.79
C ILE A 73 -10.16 -29.34 -27.73
N THR A 74 -9.67 -30.19 -26.82
CA THR A 74 -10.46 -30.77 -25.71
C THR A 74 -9.88 -30.36 -24.36
N GLY A 75 -10.67 -30.47 -23.28
CA GLY A 75 -10.22 -30.15 -21.91
C GLY A 75 -10.13 -28.65 -21.57
N SER A 76 -10.49 -27.76 -22.51
CA SER A 76 -10.52 -26.31 -22.32
C SER A 76 -11.85 -25.84 -21.75
N THR A 77 -11.84 -25.16 -20.60
CA THR A 77 -13.01 -24.51 -19.98
C THR A 77 -12.82 -23.00 -19.79
N ALA A 78 -11.58 -22.52 -19.70
CA ALA A 78 -11.24 -21.10 -19.60
C ALA A 78 -11.42 -20.35 -20.93
N PHE A 79 -11.16 -21.04 -22.06
CA PHE A 79 -11.28 -20.47 -23.40
C PHE A 79 -12.12 -21.39 -24.28
N SER A 80 -12.86 -20.82 -25.23
CA SER A 80 -13.57 -21.62 -26.22
C SER A 80 -12.60 -22.14 -27.28
N GLU A 81 -12.93 -23.27 -27.89
CA GLU A 81 -12.17 -23.81 -29.01
C GLU A 81 -12.03 -22.80 -30.16
N VAL A 82 -13.07 -22.00 -30.42
CA VAL A 82 -13.07 -20.92 -31.42
C VAL A 82 -12.00 -19.86 -31.13
N GLN A 83 -11.67 -19.60 -29.86
CA GLN A 83 -10.60 -18.67 -29.48
C GLN A 83 -9.21 -19.27 -29.67
N LEU A 84 -9.07 -20.60 -29.57
CA LEU A 84 -7.79 -21.28 -29.57
C LEU A 84 -7.37 -21.79 -30.96
N LEU A 85 -8.31 -22.21 -31.82
CA LEU A 85 -8.03 -22.67 -33.18
C LEU A 85 -7.25 -21.66 -34.05
N PRO A 86 -7.49 -20.32 -33.97
CA PRO A 86 -6.71 -19.34 -34.72
C PRO A 86 -5.21 -19.37 -34.42
N LEU A 87 -4.79 -19.84 -33.22
CA LEU A 87 -3.38 -20.00 -32.84
C LEU A 87 -2.68 -21.07 -33.68
N LEU A 88 -3.46 -21.99 -34.26
CA LEU A 88 -2.96 -23.18 -34.97
C LEU A 88 -2.97 -23.01 -36.49
N LYS A 89 -3.41 -21.85 -37.00
CA LYS A 89 -3.61 -21.61 -38.45
C LYS A 89 -2.36 -21.93 -39.28
N ASP A 90 -1.17 -21.66 -38.74
CA ASP A 90 0.10 -21.83 -39.44
C ASP A 90 0.53 -23.31 -39.53
N PHE A 91 -0.17 -24.21 -38.82
CA PHE A 91 0.07 -25.65 -38.83
C PHE A 91 -0.94 -26.41 -39.71
N VAL A 92 -2.07 -25.79 -40.07
CA VAL A 92 -3.13 -26.42 -40.87
C VAL A 92 -2.73 -26.51 -42.35
N GLY A 93 -3.06 -27.64 -42.98
CA GLY A 93 -2.81 -27.90 -44.41
C GLY A 93 -1.38 -28.33 -44.73
N LYS A 94 -0.62 -28.80 -43.73
CA LYS A 94 0.80 -29.16 -43.86
C LYS A 94 1.06 -30.61 -43.42
N GLU A 95 2.17 -31.14 -43.89
CA GLU A 95 2.78 -32.41 -43.42
C GLU A 95 3.68 -32.12 -42.21
N LEU A 96 3.15 -32.33 -41.02
CA LEU A 96 3.79 -31.96 -39.76
C LEU A 96 4.62 -33.10 -39.19
N SER A 97 5.83 -32.80 -38.71
CA SER A 97 6.58 -33.71 -37.85
C SER A 97 5.98 -33.76 -36.45
N LEU A 98 6.44 -34.69 -35.63
CA LEU A 98 6.06 -34.74 -34.23
C LEU A 98 6.51 -33.50 -33.44
N GLU A 99 7.65 -32.91 -33.81
CA GLU A 99 8.13 -31.65 -33.24
C GLU A 99 7.22 -30.48 -33.64
N ASP A 100 6.74 -30.44 -34.88
CA ASP A 100 5.81 -29.40 -35.35
C ASP A 100 4.48 -29.46 -34.60
N LEU A 101 3.96 -30.68 -34.39
CA LEU A 101 2.79 -30.95 -33.57
C LEU A 101 3.00 -30.51 -32.12
N GLN A 102 4.18 -30.76 -31.55
CA GLN A 102 4.52 -30.28 -30.22
C GLN A 102 4.56 -28.75 -30.15
N ARG A 103 5.08 -28.07 -31.18
CA ARG A 103 5.05 -26.60 -31.29
C ARG A 103 3.62 -26.05 -31.39
N ALA A 104 2.72 -26.76 -32.05
CA ALA A 104 1.30 -26.41 -32.09
C ALA A 104 0.66 -26.46 -30.69
N ALA A 105 0.92 -27.53 -29.92
CA ALA A 105 0.48 -27.62 -28.53
C ALA A 105 1.15 -26.56 -27.62
N ASP A 106 2.42 -26.23 -27.86
CA ASP A 106 3.12 -25.18 -27.12
C ASP A 106 2.54 -23.78 -27.39
N ALA A 107 2.05 -23.50 -28.61
CA ALA A 107 1.35 -22.25 -28.90
C ALA A 107 0.07 -22.09 -28.07
N VAL A 108 -0.72 -23.17 -27.92
CA VAL A 108 -1.90 -23.17 -27.02
C VAL A 108 -1.47 -22.98 -25.57
N THR A 109 -0.42 -23.66 -25.13
CA THR A 109 0.13 -23.53 -23.77
C THR A 109 0.58 -22.09 -23.47
N LEU A 110 1.30 -21.46 -24.39
CA LEU A 110 1.76 -20.07 -24.24
C LEU A 110 0.58 -19.10 -24.14
N TYR A 111 -0.47 -19.29 -24.96
CA TYR A 111 -1.67 -18.47 -24.89
C TYR A 111 -2.35 -18.47 -23.52
N TYR A 112 -2.40 -19.65 -22.87
CA TYR A 112 -2.89 -19.80 -21.50
C TYR A 112 -1.98 -19.09 -20.48
N ARG A 113 -0.67 -19.31 -20.57
CA ARG A 113 0.32 -18.73 -19.64
C ARG A 113 0.32 -17.20 -19.69
N ASP A 114 0.26 -16.62 -20.88
CA ASP A 114 0.21 -15.16 -21.09
C ASP A 114 -1.07 -14.53 -20.52
N ARG A 115 -2.11 -15.33 -20.26
CA ARG A 115 -3.37 -14.92 -19.64
C ARG A 115 -3.48 -15.33 -18.17
N GLY A 116 -2.37 -15.72 -17.55
CA GLY A 116 -2.28 -16.00 -16.11
C GLY A 116 -2.62 -17.43 -15.71
N TYR A 117 -2.88 -18.34 -16.65
CA TYR A 117 -3.06 -19.77 -16.38
C TYR A 117 -1.71 -20.50 -16.49
N PHE A 118 -0.81 -20.18 -15.57
CA PHE A 118 0.61 -20.51 -15.69
C PHE A 118 0.94 -22.00 -15.45
N VAL A 119 0.03 -22.75 -14.81
CA VAL A 119 0.12 -24.21 -14.64
C VAL A 119 -0.59 -24.99 -15.75
N ALA A 120 -1.30 -24.30 -16.66
CA ALA A 120 -1.98 -24.95 -17.75
C ALA A 120 -0.99 -25.51 -18.77
N ARG A 121 -1.35 -26.64 -19.37
CA ARG A 121 -0.53 -27.32 -20.37
C ARG A 121 -1.40 -27.97 -21.43
N ALA A 122 -1.13 -27.66 -22.69
CA ALA A 122 -1.68 -28.39 -23.82
C ALA A 122 -0.69 -29.48 -24.26
N TYR A 123 -1.22 -30.64 -24.62
CA TYR A 123 -0.44 -31.77 -25.11
C TYR A 123 -1.24 -32.56 -26.14
N ILE A 124 -0.54 -33.42 -26.87
CA ILE A 124 -1.15 -34.30 -27.87
C ILE A 124 -1.27 -35.68 -27.24
N PRO A 125 -2.50 -36.16 -26.93
CA PRO A 125 -2.68 -37.51 -26.41
C PRO A 125 -2.34 -38.54 -27.49
N ALA A 126 -2.05 -39.77 -27.05
CA ALA A 126 -1.95 -40.91 -27.95
C ALA A 126 -3.30 -41.11 -28.66
N GLN A 127 -3.29 -41.05 -29.99
CA GLN A 127 -4.49 -41.08 -30.81
C GLN A 127 -4.18 -41.63 -32.21
N ASP A 128 -5.19 -42.19 -32.86
CA ASP A 128 -5.16 -42.43 -34.30
C ASP A 128 -5.56 -41.13 -35.01
N VAL A 129 -4.67 -40.56 -35.84
CA VAL A 129 -5.02 -39.39 -36.66
C VAL A 129 -5.92 -39.85 -37.81
N ARG A 130 -7.23 -39.73 -37.64
CA ARG A 130 -8.24 -40.03 -38.66
C ARG A 130 -8.63 -38.76 -39.39
N ASP A 131 -8.79 -38.85 -40.71
CA ASP A 131 -9.19 -37.74 -41.59
C ASP A 131 -8.28 -36.51 -41.57
N GLY A 132 -7.09 -36.61 -40.98
CA GLY A 132 -6.14 -35.50 -40.80
C GLY A 132 -6.52 -34.51 -39.71
N ILE A 133 -7.40 -34.88 -38.76
CA ILE A 133 -7.73 -34.04 -37.59
C ILE A 133 -6.90 -34.50 -36.39
N VAL A 134 -6.11 -33.59 -35.83
CA VAL A 134 -5.28 -33.86 -34.65
C VAL A 134 -5.93 -33.27 -33.40
N GLU A 135 -6.15 -34.10 -32.37
CA GLU A 135 -6.62 -33.66 -31.06
C GLU A 135 -5.48 -33.08 -30.22
N ILE A 136 -5.71 -31.90 -29.65
CA ILE A 136 -4.89 -31.28 -28.61
C ILE A 136 -5.73 -31.21 -27.34
N THR A 137 -5.28 -31.85 -26.28
CA THR A 137 -5.95 -31.80 -24.97
C THR A 137 -5.27 -30.77 -24.08
N VAL A 138 -6.07 -29.93 -23.42
CA VAL A 138 -5.60 -28.94 -22.45
C VAL A 138 -5.86 -29.44 -21.04
N LEU A 139 -4.81 -29.44 -20.21
CA LEU A 139 -4.89 -29.57 -18.75
C LEU A 139 -4.77 -28.18 -18.15
N GLU A 140 -5.88 -27.60 -17.70
CA GLU A 140 -5.88 -26.20 -17.25
C GLU A 140 -5.28 -25.99 -15.85
N GLY A 141 -5.11 -27.07 -15.07
CA GLY A 141 -4.59 -27.03 -13.71
C GLY A 141 -5.63 -26.51 -12.72
N ARG A 142 -6.20 -27.41 -11.93
CA ARG A 142 -7.13 -27.11 -10.83
C ARG A 142 -6.46 -27.30 -9.48
N ILE A 143 -6.82 -26.48 -8.51
CA ILE A 143 -6.30 -26.64 -7.15
C ILE A 143 -6.88 -27.92 -6.53
N GLY A 144 -5.99 -28.86 -6.20
CA GLY A 144 -6.32 -30.14 -5.56
C GLY A 144 -6.38 -30.04 -4.04
N GLY A 145 -5.54 -29.17 -3.46
CA GLY A 145 -5.49 -28.91 -2.02
C GLY A 145 -4.40 -27.91 -1.64
N VAL A 146 -4.49 -27.39 -0.43
CA VAL A 146 -3.49 -26.51 0.18
C VAL A 146 -2.97 -27.21 1.44
N THR A 147 -1.65 -27.34 1.55
CA THR A 147 -0.97 -27.90 2.73
C THR A 147 0.04 -26.90 3.25
N VAL A 148 0.07 -26.69 4.55
CA VAL A 148 1.08 -25.83 5.20
C VAL A 148 2.21 -26.68 5.74
N LYS A 149 3.44 -26.29 5.44
CA LYS A 149 4.67 -26.91 5.92
C LYS A 149 5.44 -25.89 6.75
N PRO A 150 5.34 -25.92 8.09
CA PRO A 150 6.16 -25.09 8.97
C PRO A 150 7.64 -25.41 8.78
N ILE A 151 8.47 -24.37 8.71
CA ILE A 151 9.93 -24.44 8.66
C ILE A 151 10.45 -24.00 10.02
N GLY A 152 10.66 -24.97 10.91
CA GLY A 152 10.99 -24.72 12.31
C GLY A 152 9.75 -24.38 13.15
N ASP A 153 9.98 -23.72 14.29
CA ASP A 153 8.91 -23.28 15.19
C ASP A 153 8.25 -22.02 14.65
N THR A 154 6.94 -22.09 14.39
CA THR A 154 6.15 -20.97 13.85
C THR A 154 5.04 -20.57 14.82
N ARG A 155 4.86 -19.27 15.04
CA ARG A 155 3.79 -18.69 15.88
C ARG A 155 2.49 -18.54 15.10
N LEU A 156 2.59 -18.16 13.83
CA LEU A 156 1.42 -17.99 12.97
C LEU A 156 0.69 -19.33 12.84
N ARG A 157 -0.60 -19.33 13.16
CA ARG A 157 -1.44 -20.53 13.07
C ARG A 157 -1.57 -20.98 11.62
N THR A 158 -1.37 -22.26 11.37
CA THR A 158 -1.51 -22.87 10.03
C THR A 158 -2.88 -22.58 9.40
N GLN A 159 -3.95 -22.53 10.21
CA GLN A 159 -5.29 -22.19 9.76
C GLN A 159 -5.39 -20.79 9.10
N VAL A 160 -4.57 -19.82 9.52
CA VAL A 160 -4.55 -18.49 8.90
C VAL A 160 -3.97 -18.57 7.49
N VAL A 161 -2.91 -19.35 7.33
CA VAL A 161 -2.27 -19.62 6.03
C VAL A 161 -3.22 -20.38 5.11
N GLU A 162 -3.80 -21.47 5.59
CA GLU A 162 -4.76 -22.29 4.85
C GLU A 162 -6.00 -21.48 4.46
N GLY A 163 -6.62 -20.77 5.41
CA GLY A 163 -7.81 -19.97 5.16
C GLY A 163 -7.58 -18.85 4.14
N THR A 164 -6.43 -18.17 4.22
CA THR A 164 -6.06 -17.11 3.25
C THR A 164 -5.85 -17.67 1.85
N LEU A 165 -5.13 -18.79 1.73
CA LEU A 165 -4.89 -19.43 0.44
C LEU A 165 -6.16 -20.07 -0.14
N GLN A 166 -6.99 -20.72 0.66
CA GLN A 166 -8.29 -21.27 0.22
C GLN A 166 -9.27 -20.17 -0.19
N ARG A 167 -9.23 -19.00 0.47
CA ARG A 167 -10.06 -17.86 0.09
C ARG A 167 -9.67 -17.29 -1.27
N ALA A 168 -8.37 -17.30 -1.57
CA ALA A 168 -7.82 -16.86 -2.85
C ALA A 168 -7.95 -17.92 -3.94
N LEU A 169 -7.74 -19.19 -3.60
CA LEU A 169 -7.79 -20.36 -4.48
C LEU A 169 -8.80 -21.39 -3.94
N PRO A 170 -10.11 -21.20 -4.16
CA PRO A 170 -11.12 -22.17 -3.74
C PRO A 170 -10.89 -23.55 -4.37
N ALA A 171 -11.09 -24.61 -3.59
CA ALA A 171 -10.91 -25.99 -4.04
C ALA A 171 -11.63 -26.28 -5.37
N GLY A 172 -10.93 -26.93 -6.32
CA GLY A 172 -11.49 -27.30 -7.63
C GLY A 172 -11.51 -26.19 -8.70
N ASN A 173 -11.24 -24.93 -8.33
CA ASN A 173 -11.11 -23.84 -9.30
C ASN A 173 -9.80 -23.93 -10.11
N LEU A 174 -9.81 -23.29 -11.28
CA LEU A 174 -8.60 -23.10 -12.08
C LEU A 174 -7.60 -22.24 -11.31
N ILE A 175 -6.31 -22.59 -11.40
CA ILE A 175 -5.24 -21.84 -10.73
C ILE A 175 -4.85 -20.66 -11.62
N ARG A 176 -5.28 -19.47 -11.24
CA ARG A 176 -4.86 -18.21 -11.85
C ARG A 176 -3.69 -17.61 -11.07
N GLN A 177 -2.73 -17.03 -11.79
CA GLN A 177 -1.56 -16.37 -11.21
C GLN A 177 -1.98 -15.23 -10.26
N GLU A 178 -2.94 -14.41 -10.68
CA GLU A 178 -3.45 -13.26 -9.89
C GLU A 178 -3.99 -13.69 -8.52
N ASP A 179 -4.72 -14.80 -8.47
CA ASP A 179 -5.34 -15.31 -7.25
C ASP A 179 -4.29 -15.88 -6.29
N LEU A 180 -3.39 -16.73 -6.80
CA LEU A 180 -2.30 -17.29 -6.00
C LEU A 180 -1.39 -16.17 -5.47
N GLU A 181 -1.00 -15.24 -6.34
CA GLU A 181 -0.14 -14.12 -5.98
C GLU A 181 -0.79 -13.26 -4.91
N ARG A 182 -2.08 -12.92 -5.06
CA ARG A 182 -2.82 -12.18 -4.04
C ARG A 182 -2.78 -12.91 -2.70
N GLY A 183 -3.10 -14.20 -2.66
CA GLY A 183 -3.10 -14.98 -1.42
C GLY A 183 -1.75 -14.97 -0.72
N LEU A 184 -0.66 -15.17 -1.47
CA LEU A 184 0.70 -15.13 -0.94
C LEU A 184 1.11 -13.72 -0.48
N LEU A 185 0.74 -12.68 -1.23
CA LEU A 185 1.02 -11.30 -0.84
C LEU A 185 0.29 -10.92 0.45
N LEU A 186 -0.97 -11.33 0.62
CA LEU A 186 -1.72 -11.08 1.85
C LEU A 186 -1.08 -11.76 3.06
N LEU A 187 -0.53 -12.96 2.89
CA LEU A 187 0.20 -13.65 3.96
C LEU A 187 1.54 -12.98 4.28
N ASN A 188 2.26 -12.51 3.27
CA ASN A 188 3.50 -11.76 3.47
C ASN A 188 3.27 -10.31 3.94
N ASP A 189 2.03 -9.82 3.90
CA ASP A 189 1.61 -8.58 4.54
C ASP A 189 1.30 -8.77 6.04
N LEU A 190 1.33 -10.02 6.55
CA LEU A 190 1.26 -10.31 7.99
C LEU A 190 2.65 -10.07 8.61
N PRO A 191 2.70 -9.41 9.78
CA PRO A 191 3.95 -9.06 10.43
C PRO A 191 4.66 -10.31 10.96
N GLY A 192 5.98 -10.38 10.80
CA GLY A 192 6.77 -11.49 11.34
C GLY A 192 6.56 -12.83 10.62
N THR A 193 6.14 -12.83 9.36
CA THR A 193 5.91 -14.04 8.58
C THR A 193 6.62 -13.98 7.22
N ASP A 194 7.20 -15.10 6.77
CA ASP A 194 7.62 -15.33 5.38
C ASP A 194 6.91 -16.59 4.87
N VAL A 195 6.04 -16.43 3.85
CA VAL A 195 5.34 -17.56 3.22
C VAL A 195 5.78 -17.71 1.78
N ARG A 196 6.25 -18.91 1.46
CA ARG A 196 6.62 -19.31 0.10
C ARG A 196 5.70 -20.43 -0.37
N SER A 197 5.57 -20.55 -1.69
CA SER A 197 4.75 -21.58 -2.31
C SER A 197 5.57 -22.48 -3.21
N VAL A 198 5.26 -23.77 -3.11
CA VAL A 198 5.70 -24.82 -4.00
C VAL A 198 4.46 -25.49 -4.58
N LEU A 199 4.36 -25.53 -5.91
CA LEU A 199 3.27 -26.22 -6.59
C LEU A 199 3.72 -27.61 -7.02
N GLN A 200 2.94 -28.62 -6.65
CA GLN A 200 3.22 -30.03 -6.88
C GLN A 200 2.06 -30.71 -7.62
N PRO A 201 2.31 -31.79 -8.39
CA PRO A 201 1.24 -32.59 -8.97
C PRO A 201 0.23 -33.07 -7.92
N GLY A 202 -1.07 -32.93 -8.22
CA GLY A 202 -2.15 -33.40 -7.35
C GLY A 202 -2.44 -34.89 -7.51
N ALA A 203 -3.39 -35.39 -6.73
CA ALA A 203 -3.76 -36.82 -6.71
C ALA A 203 -4.46 -37.29 -8.00
N THR A 204 -5.11 -36.38 -8.73
CA THR A 204 -5.82 -36.68 -9.98
C THR A 204 -5.25 -35.87 -11.14
N LEU A 205 -5.34 -36.41 -12.36
CA LEU A 205 -4.84 -35.73 -13.56
C LEU A 205 -5.49 -34.35 -13.72
N GLY A 206 -4.68 -33.34 -14.01
CA GLY A 206 -5.14 -31.95 -14.13
C GLY A 206 -5.30 -31.22 -12.80
N THR A 207 -4.96 -31.84 -11.67
CA THR A 207 -4.90 -31.17 -10.36
C THR A 207 -3.48 -30.85 -9.93
N THR A 208 -3.33 -29.81 -9.12
CA THR A 208 -2.07 -29.34 -8.54
C THR A 208 -2.30 -29.03 -7.06
N ASN A 209 -1.42 -29.52 -6.20
CA ASN A 209 -1.41 -29.22 -4.78
C ASN A 209 -0.48 -28.03 -4.51
N LEU A 210 -0.89 -27.15 -3.61
CA LEU A 210 -0.10 -26.02 -3.15
C LEU A 210 0.49 -26.35 -1.78
N VAL A 211 1.81 -26.40 -1.69
CA VAL A 211 2.54 -26.48 -0.42
C VAL A 211 3.00 -25.09 -0.03
N ALA A 212 2.48 -24.56 1.07
CA ALA A 212 2.88 -23.29 1.64
C ALA A 212 3.95 -23.52 2.70
N GLU A 213 5.19 -23.15 2.39
CA GLU A 213 6.30 -23.18 3.36
C GLU A 213 6.21 -21.92 4.22
N LEU A 214 6.00 -22.12 5.53
CA LEU A 214 5.81 -21.07 6.51
C LEU A 214 7.08 -20.94 7.35
N ALA A 215 7.74 -19.79 7.29
CA ALA A 215 8.88 -19.47 8.12
C ALA A 215 8.58 -18.28 9.06
N GLU A 216 9.15 -18.35 10.25
CA GLU A 216 8.93 -17.38 11.31
C GLU A 216 9.87 -16.18 11.20
N GLY A 217 9.33 -14.98 11.32
CA GLY A 217 10.09 -13.73 11.42
C GLY A 217 10.32 -13.29 12.87
N PRO A 218 11.06 -12.19 13.07
CA PRO A 218 11.30 -11.64 14.41
C PRO A 218 10.01 -11.21 15.11
N LEU A 219 9.85 -11.62 16.37
CA LEU A 219 8.73 -11.20 17.23
C LEU A 219 8.80 -9.70 17.52
N PHE A 220 10.01 -9.20 17.79
CA PHE A 220 10.27 -7.79 18.05
C PHE A 220 11.10 -7.20 16.93
N SER A 221 10.73 -5.99 16.50
CA SER A 221 11.58 -5.12 15.70
C SER A 221 11.47 -3.70 16.23
N GLY A 222 12.51 -2.89 16.03
CA GLY A 222 12.48 -1.51 16.50
C GLY A 222 13.53 -0.64 15.83
N GLU A 223 13.36 0.65 15.99
CA GLU A 223 14.21 1.70 15.45
C GLU A 223 14.35 2.83 16.46
N VAL A 224 15.52 3.46 16.50
CA VAL A 224 15.78 4.68 17.25
C VAL A 224 16.21 5.75 16.26
N ASP A 225 15.56 6.91 16.30
CA ASP A 225 15.79 8.01 15.37
C ASP A 225 16.16 9.29 16.12
N VAL A 226 17.04 10.11 15.53
CA VAL A 226 17.34 11.46 16.02
C VAL A 226 17.22 12.40 14.82
N ASP A 227 16.43 13.46 14.99
CA ASP A 227 16.23 14.48 13.96
C ASP A 227 16.22 15.90 14.56
N ASN A 228 16.32 16.90 13.68
CA ASN A 228 16.13 18.31 14.01
C ASN A 228 14.88 18.88 13.32
N HIS A 229 13.86 18.05 13.08
CA HIS A 229 12.65 18.39 12.34
C HIS A 229 11.53 18.96 13.23
N GLY A 230 11.76 19.04 14.54
CA GLY A 230 10.83 19.59 15.51
C GLY A 230 10.52 21.07 15.29
N ASN A 231 9.47 21.55 15.95
CA ASN A 231 9.03 22.92 15.83
C ASN A 231 9.98 23.86 16.59
N ARG A 232 10.34 25.02 16.01
CA ARG A 232 11.28 25.96 16.64
C ARG A 232 10.79 26.49 17.99
N PHE A 233 9.48 26.53 18.20
CA PHE A 233 8.87 27.05 19.43
C PHE A 233 8.76 25.98 20.53
N SER A 234 8.88 24.69 20.23
CA SER A 234 8.79 23.59 21.21
C SER A 234 10.01 22.65 21.20
N GLY A 235 11.06 23.02 20.46
CA GLY A 235 12.32 22.30 20.36
C GLY A 235 12.50 21.62 19.00
N ALA A 236 13.55 22.04 18.27
CA ALA A 236 13.88 21.48 16.96
C ALA A 236 14.41 20.04 17.04
N ASN A 237 15.24 19.74 18.04
CA ASN A 237 15.86 18.42 18.17
C ASN A 237 14.90 17.42 18.83
N ARG A 238 14.78 16.24 18.24
CA ARG A 238 13.90 15.16 18.70
C ARG A 238 14.65 13.84 18.72
N LEU A 239 14.40 13.05 19.76
CA LEU A 239 14.79 11.65 19.87
C LEU A 239 13.51 10.80 19.80
N GLY A 240 13.45 9.89 18.84
CA GLY A 240 12.35 8.97 18.62
C GLY A 240 12.77 7.51 18.83
N GLY A 241 11.78 6.69 19.17
CA GLY A 241 11.91 5.24 19.23
C GLY A 241 10.61 4.57 18.78
N THR A 242 10.73 3.54 17.97
CA THR A 242 9.60 2.69 17.55
C THR A 242 9.89 1.25 17.96
N LEU A 243 8.91 0.59 18.57
CA LEU A 243 8.90 -0.83 18.88
C LEU A 243 7.68 -1.47 18.25
N THR A 244 7.89 -2.60 17.58
CA THR A 244 6.87 -3.38 16.90
C THR A 244 6.88 -4.80 17.45
N LEU A 245 5.71 -5.28 17.87
CA LEU A 245 5.46 -6.65 18.30
C LEU A 245 4.62 -7.34 17.21
N SER A 246 5.22 -8.33 16.56
CA SER A 246 4.68 -9.02 15.38
C SER A 246 4.07 -10.36 15.75
N ASP A 247 2.79 -10.53 15.43
CA ASP A 247 2.03 -11.77 15.63
C ASP A 247 2.08 -12.34 17.07
N PRO A 248 1.78 -11.55 18.12
CA PRO A 248 1.80 -12.08 19.48
C PRO A 248 0.66 -13.08 19.77
N THR A 249 -0.40 -13.14 18.96
CA THR A 249 -1.53 -14.07 19.18
C THR A 249 -1.57 -15.26 18.22
N GLY A 250 -0.72 -15.27 17.19
CA GLY A 250 -0.69 -16.30 16.15
C GLY A 250 -1.73 -16.09 15.04
N TYR A 251 -2.33 -14.90 14.93
CA TYR A 251 -3.32 -14.52 13.92
C TYR A 251 -2.84 -13.47 12.92
N GLY A 252 -1.56 -13.11 12.94
CA GLY A 252 -0.96 -12.06 12.11
C GLY A 252 -1.25 -10.65 12.61
N ASP A 253 -1.50 -10.50 13.91
CA ASP A 253 -1.76 -9.23 14.56
C ASP A 253 -0.49 -8.41 14.81
N LEU A 254 -0.63 -7.10 14.97
CA LEU A 254 0.48 -6.15 15.08
C LEU A 254 0.24 -5.19 16.24
N ALA A 255 1.15 -5.13 17.21
CA ALA A 255 1.23 -4.03 18.15
C ALA A 255 2.38 -3.09 17.80
N ASN A 256 2.16 -1.78 17.89
CA ASN A 256 3.20 -0.79 17.62
C ASN A 256 3.21 0.31 18.69
N LEU A 257 4.38 0.57 19.25
CA LEU A 257 4.63 1.68 20.17
C LEU A 257 5.60 2.64 19.51
N ARG A 258 5.24 3.91 19.40
CA ARG A 258 6.16 4.99 19.05
C ARG A 258 6.22 6.00 20.18
N VAL A 259 7.42 6.38 20.57
CA VAL A 259 7.67 7.49 21.50
C VAL A 259 8.60 8.48 20.82
N GLN A 260 8.41 9.77 21.08
CA GLN A 260 9.32 10.81 20.63
C GLN A 260 9.34 11.94 21.66
N ALA A 261 10.53 12.47 21.94
CA ALA A 261 10.72 13.55 22.89
C ALA A 261 11.67 14.60 22.34
N GLY A 262 11.36 15.87 22.59
CA GLY A 262 12.23 17.02 22.36
C GLY A 262 12.26 17.92 23.60
N LYS A 263 12.91 19.08 23.50
CA LYS A 263 13.12 19.99 24.64
C LYS A 263 11.81 20.45 25.31
N GLY A 264 10.78 20.77 24.52
CA GLY A 264 9.51 21.32 24.99
C GLY A 264 8.31 20.55 24.47
N ALA A 265 8.49 19.32 23.99
CA ALA A 265 7.36 18.51 23.52
C ALA A 265 7.64 17.01 23.65
N THR A 266 6.60 16.24 24.00
CA THR A 266 6.65 14.78 24.05
C THR A 266 5.47 14.18 23.31
N TYR A 267 5.65 13.00 22.74
CA TYR A 267 4.68 12.29 21.93
C TYR A 267 4.78 10.79 22.19
N ALA A 268 3.63 10.13 22.33
CA ALA A 268 3.54 8.68 22.40
C ALA A 268 2.31 8.19 21.63
N ARG A 269 2.47 7.07 20.93
CA ARG A 269 1.37 6.37 20.26
C ARG A 269 1.49 4.87 20.48
N LEU A 270 0.44 4.27 21.02
CA LEU A 270 0.26 2.82 21.09
C LEU A 270 -0.85 2.43 20.12
N GLY A 271 -0.56 1.51 19.21
CA GLY A 271 -1.54 0.96 18.27
C GLY A 271 -1.54 -0.56 18.29
N TYR A 272 -2.70 -1.13 17.94
CA TYR A 272 -2.88 -2.56 17.77
C TYR A 272 -3.82 -2.82 16.60
N ALA A 273 -3.47 -3.76 15.72
CA ALA A 273 -4.26 -4.13 14.55
C ALA A 273 -4.34 -5.65 14.40
N ILE A 274 -5.52 -6.14 14.07
CA ILE A 274 -5.84 -7.56 13.88
C ILE A 274 -6.35 -7.80 12.45
N PRO A 275 -5.87 -8.82 11.74
CA PRO A 275 -6.53 -9.33 10.54
C PRO A 275 -7.90 -9.90 10.89
N VAL A 276 -8.89 -9.68 10.03
CA VAL A 276 -10.24 -10.21 10.19
C VAL A 276 -10.60 -11.05 8.98
N GLY A 277 -10.83 -12.34 9.23
CA GLY A 277 -11.04 -13.33 8.18
C GLY A 277 -9.80 -13.51 7.30
N TYR A 278 -10.03 -13.85 6.03
CA TYR A 278 -9.00 -14.34 5.11
C TYR A 278 -8.86 -13.51 3.83
N SER A 279 -9.52 -12.35 3.77
CA SER A 279 -9.58 -11.50 2.57
C SER A 279 -8.56 -10.35 2.58
N GLY A 280 -7.86 -10.17 3.70
CA GLY A 280 -6.88 -9.09 3.93
C GLY A 280 -7.41 -7.90 4.72
N LEU A 281 -8.68 -7.90 5.17
CA LEU A 281 -9.22 -6.85 6.04
C LEU A 281 -8.44 -6.80 7.36
N LYS A 282 -8.01 -5.61 7.77
CA LYS A 282 -7.41 -5.35 9.09
C LYS A 282 -8.27 -4.35 9.83
N LEU A 283 -8.57 -4.63 11.10
CA LEU A 283 -9.18 -3.69 12.02
C LEU A 283 -8.15 -3.30 13.08
N GLY A 284 -8.12 -2.04 13.49
CA GLY A 284 -7.16 -1.59 14.48
C GLY A 284 -7.65 -0.45 15.33
N GLY A 285 -7.01 -0.28 16.47
CA GLY A 285 -7.20 0.85 17.37
C GLY A 285 -5.85 1.48 17.73
N ALA A 286 -5.86 2.76 18.06
CA ALA A 286 -4.68 3.41 18.61
C ALA A 286 -5.06 4.47 19.64
N TYR A 287 -4.13 4.74 20.55
CA TYR A 287 -4.18 5.86 21.46
C TYR A 287 -2.90 6.69 21.30
N THR A 288 -3.08 7.98 21.04
CA THR A 288 -2.00 8.94 20.86
C THR A 288 -2.11 10.01 21.95
N GLY A 289 -1.00 10.33 22.59
CA GLY A 289 -0.88 11.40 23.57
C GLY A 289 0.32 12.28 23.27
N SER A 290 0.18 13.58 23.45
CA SER A 290 1.31 14.52 23.37
C SER A 290 1.16 15.66 24.37
N THR A 291 2.30 16.22 24.75
CA THR A 291 2.39 17.43 25.58
C THR A 291 3.33 18.43 24.93
N TYR A 292 3.13 19.71 25.21
CA TYR A 292 4.05 20.76 24.80
C TYR A 292 4.16 21.86 25.84
N GLU A 293 5.28 22.57 25.80
CA GLU A 293 5.57 23.82 26.48
C GLU A 293 6.38 24.69 25.50
N LEU A 294 5.89 25.89 25.22
CA LEU A 294 6.56 26.79 24.29
C LEU A 294 7.77 27.45 24.94
N CYS A 295 8.80 27.64 24.12
CA CYS A 295 10.05 28.28 24.49
C CYS A 295 10.35 29.48 23.58
N CYS A 296 11.58 29.98 23.64
CA CYS A 296 12.07 31.06 22.78
C CYS A 296 11.20 32.32 22.92
N GLU A 297 10.64 32.82 21.80
CA GLU A 297 9.85 34.05 21.74
C GLU A 297 8.57 33.99 22.59
N PHE A 298 8.07 32.78 22.90
CA PHE A 298 6.85 32.56 23.68
C PHE A 298 7.11 32.08 25.12
N ALA A 299 8.37 31.96 25.54
CA ALA A 299 8.72 31.45 26.87
C ALA A 299 8.05 32.25 28.01
N ALA A 300 7.91 33.56 27.87
CA ALA A 300 7.30 34.44 28.86
C ALA A 300 5.79 34.17 29.08
N LEU A 301 5.11 33.53 28.13
CA LEU A 301 3.69 33.18 28.25
C LEU A 301 3.47 31.96 29.18
N GLY A 302 4.49 31.12 29.36
CA GLY A 302 4.33 29.80 29.98
C GLY A 302 3.25 28.97 29.25
N ALA A 303 3.15 29.12 27.93
CA ALA A 303 2.14 28.46 27.12
C ALA A 303 2.43 26.96 27.01
N ARG A 304 1.48 26.14 27.43
CA ARG A 304 1.61 24.69 27.48
C ARG A 304 0.27 24.01 27.22
N GLY A 305 0.31 22.73 26.92
CA GLY A 305 -0.91 21.98 26.68
C GLY A 305 -0.69 20.50 26.41
N ASN A 306 -1.80 19.81 26.18
CA ASN A 306 -1.79 18.40 25.83
C ASN A 306 -2.82 18.08 24.76
N ALA A 307 -2.55 17.01 24.01
CA ALA A 307 -3.44 16.46 23.01
C ALA A 307 -3.59 14.95 23.22
N ARG A 308 -4.81 14.46 23.10
CA ARG A 308 -5.15 13.03 23.23
C ARG A 308 -6.06 12.64 22.09
N THR A 309 -5.74 11.53 21.44
CA THR A 309 -6.51 11.00 20.31
C THR A 309 -6.75 9.52 20.49
N ALA A 310 -8.02 9.10 20.44
CA ALA A 310 -8.40 7.70 20.30
C ALA A 310 -8.82 7.43 18.85
N THR A 311 -8.19 6.46 18.22
CA THR A 311 -8.41 6.10 16.81
C THR A 311 -9.01 4.71 16.71
N LEU A 312 -10.05 4.55 15.89
CA LEU A 312 -10.48 3.28 15.32
C LEU A 312 -10.18 3.29 13.82
N SER A 313 -9.77 2.14 13.27
CA SER A 313 -9.34 2.05 11.88
C SER A 313 -9.73 0.71 11.23
N ALA A 314 -10.01 0.77 9.93
CA ALA A 314 -10.19 -0.38 9.06
C ALA A 314 -9.37 -0.18 7.78
N LEU A 315 -8.70 -1.24 7.31
CA LEU A 315 -7.90 -1.22 6.08
C LEU A 315 -8.21 -2.48 5.25
N TYR A 316 -8.61 -2.30 4.00
CA TYR A 316 -8.94 -3.38 3.09
C TYR A 316 -8.15 -3.28 1.77
N PRO A 317 -7.34 -4.29 1.41
CA PRO A 317 -6.65 -4.32 0.12
C PRO A 317 -7.63 -4.66 -1.01
N VAL A 318 -8.15 -3.64 -1.70
CA VAL A 318 -9.03 -3.81 -2.87
C VAL A 318 -8.28 -4.54 -3.98
N ARG A 319 -7.07 -4.08 -4.30
CA ARG A 319 -6.13 -4.75 -5.22
C ARG A 319 -4.82 -4.98 -4.50
N ARG A 320 -4.25 -6.18 -4.64
CA ARG A 320 -2.93 -6.51 -4.10
C ARG A 320 -2.19 -7.39 -5.09
N SER A 321 -1.25 -6.79 -5.81
CA SER A 321 -0.33 -7.48 -6.72
C SER A 321 1.07 -6.86 -6.62
N ARG A 322 2.05 -7.45 -7.29
CA ARG A 322 3.44 -6.95 -7.34
C ARG A 322 3.57 -5.60 -8.05
N ASP A 323 2.77 -5.40 -9.09
CA ASP A 323 2.79 -4.22 -9.96
C ASP A 323 1.89 -3.10 -9.47
N ALA A 324 0.78 -3.40 -8.80
CA ALA A 324 -0.13 -2.38 -8.27
C ALA A 324 -0.89 -2.85 -7.03
N SER A 325 -0.89 -2.04 -5.98
CA SER A 325 -1.68 -2.28 -4.77
C SER A 325 -2.55 -1.07 -4.46
N ILE A 326 -3.82 -1.32 -4.15
CA ILE A 326 -4.82 -0.29 -3.81
C ILE A 326 -5.53 -0.74 -2.55
N TYR A 327 -5.54 0.13 -1.55
CA TYR A 327 -6.15 -0.06 -0.26
C TYR A 327 -7.27 0.95 -0.07
N LEU A 328 -8.37 0.51 0.53
CA LEU A 328 -9.42 1.35 1.07
C LEU A 328 -9.25 1.38 2.59
N ALA A 329 -9.16 2.57 3.16
CA ALA A 329 -9.01 2.79 4.58
C ALA A 329 -10.14 3.65 5.12
N ALA A 330 -10.59 3.35 6.33
CA ALA A 330 -11.51 4.17 7.09
C ALA A 330 -10.95 4.41 8.50
N THR A 331 -10.99 5.65 8.99
CA THR A 331 -10.65 5.97 10.37
C THR A 331 -11.74 6.78 11.05
N PHE A 332 -11.86 6.58 12.36
CA PHE A 332 -12.60 7.44 13.26
C PHE A 332 -11.65 7.90 14.36
N ASP A 333 -11.45 9.20 14.46
CA ASP A 333 -10.56 9.82 15.44
C ASP A 333 -11.37 10.70 16.39
N ALA A 334 -11.22 10.46 17.69
CA ALA A 334 -11.78 11.28 18.75
C ALA A 334 -10.65 12.00 19.47
N HIS A 335 -10.59 13.32 19.28
CA HIS A 335 -9.55 14.19 19.78
C HIS A 335 -10.03 15.03 20.96
N HIS A 336 -9.12 15.25 21.90
CA HIS A 336 -9.23 16.24 22.96
C HIS A 336 -7.94 17.06 23.01
N TYR A 337 -8.07 18.38 22.95
CA TYR A 337 -6.96 19.31 23.00
C TYR A 337 -7.19 20.31 24.13
N PHE A 338 -6.19 20.48 24.98
CA PHE A 338 -6.22 21.41 26.10
C PHE A 338 -5.00 22.31 26.06
N ASN A 339 -5.22 23.62 26.23
CA ASN A 339 -4.19 24.64 26.18
C ASN A 339 -4.35 25.63 27.34
N GLU A 340 -3.22 26.05 27.89
CA GLU A 340 -3.16 27.06 28.94
C GLU A 340 -1.86 27.87 28.86
N THR A 341 -1.85 28.98 29.58
CA THR A 341 -0.68 29.79 29.88
C THR A 341 -0.36 29.68 31.36
N ALA A 342 0.71 30.33 31.82
CA ALA A 342 1.00 30.43 33.25
C ALA A 342 -0.13 31.13 34.05
N ALA A 343 -0.96 31.96 33.39
CA ALA A 343 -1.99 32.76 34.03
C ALA A 343 -3.38 32.08 34.03
N SER A 344 -3.74 31.39 32.94
CA SER A 344 -5.07 30.80 32.80
C SER A 344 -5.14 29.77 31.67
N THR A 345 -6.19 28.95 31.69
CA THR A 345 -6.66 28.18 30.53
C THR A 345 -6.92 29.12 29.35
N THR A 346 -6.55 28.68 28.15
CA THR A 346 -6.75 29.44 26.91
C THR A 346 -7.65 28.72 25.91
N SER A 347 -7.75 27.39 25.97
CA SER A 347 -8.69 26.62 25.14
C SER A 347 -8.88 25.19 25.66
N ASP A 348 -10.10 24.66 25.55
CA ASP A 348 -10.43 23.25 25.76
C ASP A 348 -11.43 22.81 24.70
N LYS A 349 -10.96 21.97 23.77
CA LYS A 349 -11.70 21.62 22.55
C LYS A 349 -11.71 20.14 22.28
N LYS A 350 -12.81 19.66 21.70
CA LYS A 350 -12.99 18.27 21.28
C LYS A 350 -13.33 18.23 19.81
N THR A 351 -12.78 17.27 19.08
CA THR A 351 -13.20 17.03 17.69
C THR A 351 -13.27 15.55 17.37
N ASN A 352 -14.32 15.17 16.65
CA ASN A 352 -14.48 13.83 16.12
C ASN A 352 -14.37 13.89 14.60
N VAL A 353 -13.57 13.02 14.00
CA VAL A 353 -13.28 13.04 12.56
C VAL A 353 -13.45 11.63 12.00
N VAL A 354 -14.25 11.51 10.96
CA VAL A 354 -14.33 10.30 10.14
C VAL A 354 -13.56 10.55 8.84
N ASN A 355 -12.61 9.69 8.51
CA ASN A 355 -11.89 9.72 7.24
C ASN A 355 -12.20 8.45 6.43
N LEU A 356 -12.46 8.61 5.14
CA LEU A 356 -12.43 7.53 4.16
C LEU A 356 -11.36 7.85 3.12
N SER A 357 -10.42 6.94 2.90
CA SER A 357 -9.31 7.15 1.98
C SER A 357 -9.00 5.95 1.10
N GLY A 358 -8.55 6.24 -0.12
CA GLY A 358 -7.92 5.29 -1.02
C GLY A 358 -6.44 5.59 -1.12
N ASN A 359 -5.58 4.62 -0.84
CA ASN A 359 -4.13 4.76 -0.97
C ASN A 359 -3.54 3.57 -1.70
N GLY A 360 -2.43 3.77 -2.39
CA GLY A 360 -1.84 2.70 -3.18
C GLY A 360 -0.50 3.03 -3.80
N ASP A 361 0.10 2.00 -4.38
CA ASP A 361 1.33 2.07 -5.14
C ASP A 361 1.17 1.39 -6.50
N PHE A 362 1.91 1.87 -7.50
CA PHE A 362 2.02 1.21 -8.79
C PHE A 362 3.43 1.33 -9.36
N ARG A 363 3.86 0.27 -10.03
CA ARG A 363 5.15 0.13 -10.69
C ARG A 363 4.91 0.02 -12.19
N ASP A 364 5.72 0.70 -12.97
CA ASP A 364 5.67 0.65 -14.43
C ASP A 364 7.08 0.52 -15.03
N ALA A 365 7.13 0.21 -16.32
CA ALA A 365 8.38 0.09 -17.09
C ALA A 365 8.67 1.33 -17.97
N PHE A 366 7.89 2.41 -17.83
CA PHE A 366 8.01 3.58 -18.67
C PHE A 366 9.34 4.32 -18.38
N GLY A 367 10.09 4.63 -19.43
CA GLY A 367 11.33 5.40 -19.33
C GLY A 367 12.42 4.76 -18.46
N GLY A 368 12.53 3.42 -18.43
CA GLY A 368 13.45 2.70 -17.53
C GLY A 368 12.82 2.29 -16.19
N GLY A 369 11.56 2.65 -15.98
CA GLY A 369 10.72 2.23 -14.87
C GLY A 369 10.46 3.32 -13.86
N GLY A 370 9.33 3.21 -13.17
CA GLY A 370 8.89 4.16 -12.17
C GLY A 370 8.11 3.49 -11.05
N LEU A 371 8.14 4.14 -9.89
CA LEU A 371 7.31 3.79 -8.74
C LEU A 371 6.50 5.01 -8.34
N SER A 372 5.20 4.83 -8.23
CA SER A 372 4.27 5.88 -7.85
C SER A 372 3.48 5.49 -6.64
N TYR A 373 3.15 6.49 -5.82
CA TYR A 373 2.32 6.37 -4.64
C TYR A 373 1.22 7.41 -4.71
N PHE A 374 0.03 7.07 -4.24
CA PHE A 374 -1.05 8.03 -4.10
C PHE A 374 -1.84 7.81 -2.82
N THR A 375 -2.44 8.89 -2.34
CA THR A 375 -3.45 8.89 -1.29
C THR A 375 -4.51 9.91 -1.67
N LEU A 376 -5.78 9.55 -1.54
CA LEU A 376 -6.92 10.45 -1.65
C LEU A 376 -7.84 10.17 -0.46
N GLY A 377 -8.11 11.18 0.35
CA GLY A 377 -8.93 11.06 1.56
C GLY A 377 -10.02 12.13 1.60
N VAL A 378 -11.21 11.73 2.05
CA VAL A 378 -12.32 12.62 2.36
C VAL A 378 -12.58 12.50 3.85
N SER A 379 -12.61 13.63 4.57
CA SER A 379 -12.90 13.65 6.00
C SER A 379 -14.14 14.48 6.29
N VAL A 380 -14.95 14.01 7.23
CA VAL A 380 -16.06 14.74 7.82
C VAL A 380 -15.77 14.85 9.31
N GLY A 381 -15.65 16.07 9.81
CA GLY A 381 -15.35 16.32 11.21
C GLY A 381 -16.39 17.19 11.89
N GLN A 382 -16.45 17.08 13.20
CA GLN A 382 -17.27 17.92 14.08
C GLN A 382 -16.36 18.50 15.16
N LEU A 383 -16.16 19.82 15.15
CA LEU A 383 -15.45 20.55 16.20
C LEU A 383 -16.46 21.02 17.26
N ASN A 384 -16.11 20.85 18.52
CA ASN A 384 -16.82 21.37 19.68
C ASN A 384 -15.85 22.21 20.53
N LEU A 385 -16.19 23.48 20.69
CA LEU A 385 -15.44 24.48 21.47
C LEU A 385 -16.12 24.83 22.81
N ASP A 386 -17.03 23.98 23.32
CA ASP A 386 -17.81 24.27 24.52
C ASP A 386 -17.03 23.92 25.81
N GLY A 387 -15.82 23.38 25.70
CA GLY A 387 -14.97 22.98 26.84
C GLY A 387 -14.40 24.17 27.62
N TYR A 388 -14.23 25.32 26.97
CA TYR A 388 -13.81 26.57 27.61
C TYR A 388 -14.71 27.72 27.14
N ALA A 389 -15.41 28.38 28.07
CA ALA A 389 -16.50 29.31 27.74
C ALA A 389 -16.11 30.44 26.76
N PRO A 390 -14.91 31.04 26.83
CA PRO A 390 -14.47 32.04 25.86
C PRO A 390 -14.25 31.52 24.43
N ASP A 391 -13.97 30.22 24.21
CA ASP A 391 -13.58 29.70 22.90
C ASP A 391 -14.67 29.98 21.84
N ARG A 392 -15.96 29.80 22.17
CA ARG A 392 -17.07 30.08 21.25
C ARG A 392 -17.17 31.55 20.87
N ALA A 393 -17.07 32.45 21.84
CA ALA A 393 -17.16 33.89 21.59
C ALA A 393 -15.99 34.40 20.73
N ILE A 394 -14.78 33.87 20.97
CA ILE A 394 -13.60 34.19 20.17
C ILE A 394 -13.76 33.63 18.75
N ASP A 395 -14.22 32.38 18.61
CA ASP A 395 -14.40 31.74 17.30
C ASP A 395 -15.46 32.46 16.44
N ASP A 396 -16.60 32.82 17.03
CA ASP A 396 -17.69 33.53 16.33
C ASP A 396 -17.22 34.89 15.75
N ALA A 397 -16.24 35.53 16.42
CA ALA A 397 -15.62 36.79 16.00
C ALA A 397 -14.40 36.62 15.07
N THR A 398 -13.88 35.40 14.87
CA THR A 398 -12.63 35.15 14.15
C THR A 398 -12.78 34.08 13.06
N ALA A 399 -12.34 32.84 13.33
CA ALA A 399 -12.24 31.78 12.34
C ALA A 399 -13.59 31.14 12.03
N GLN A 400 -14.57 31.19 12.93
CA GLN A 400 -15.85 30.51 12.78
C GLN A 400 -15.67 29.01 12.46
N ALA A 401 -14.68 28.38 13.09
CA ALA A 401 -14.28 26.99 12.88
C ALA A 401 -15.21 25.99 13.58
N ASN A 402 -15.92 26.38 14.64
CA ASN A 402 -16.81 25.49 15.40
C ASN A 402 -17.90 24.85 14.52
N GLY A 403 -18.26 23.60 14.80
CA GLY A 403 -19.29 22.89 14.07
C GLY A 403 -18.73 21.85 13.09
N SER A 404 -19.56 21.46 12.12
CA SER A 404 -19.19 20.44 11.13
C SER A 404 -18.37 21.02 9.99
N TYR A 405 -17.39 20.23 9.52
CA TYR A 405 -16.59 20.56 8.34
C TYR A 405 -16.39 19.32 7.46
N LYS A 406 -16.08 19.56 6.20
CA LYS A 406 -15.64 18.53 5.25
C LYS A 406 -14.30 18.96 4.67
N LYS A 407 -13.39 18.01 4.50
CA LYS A 407 -12.12 18.27 3.79
C LYS A 407 -11.76 17.14 2.86
N VAL A 408 -11.08 17.49 1.78
CA VAL A 408 -10.46 16.54 0.84
C VAL A 408 -8.96 16.77 0.89
N ALA A 409 -8.20 15.72 1.14
CA ALA A 409 -6.74 15.75 1.12
C ALA A 409 -6.23 14.73 0.10
N TYR A 410 -5.23 15.11 -0.68
CA TYR A 410 -4.63 14.23 -1.67
C TYR A 410 -3.10 14.35 -1.66
N SER A 411 -2.44 13.27 -2.05
CA SER A 411 -1.02 13.25 -2.33
C SER A 411 -0.72 12.28 -3.47
N TYR A 412 0.23 12.65 -4.31
CA TYR A 412 0.77 11.83 -5.38
C TYR A 412 2.28 11.99 -5.39
N THR A 413 3.00 10.89 -5.54
CA THR A 413 4.45 10.89 -5.66
C THR A 413 4.86 9.96 -6.80
N ARG A 414 5.86 10.35 -7.59
CA ARG A 414 6.53 9.51 -8.57
C ARG A 414 8.03 9.57 -8.38
N LEU A 415 8.65 8.41 -8.31
CA LEU A 415 10.10 8.23 -8.43
C LEU A 415 10.36 7.59 -9.80
N GLN A 416 10.87 8.39 -10.73
CA GLN A 416 11.20 7.99 -12.10
C GLN A 416 12.68 7.66 -12.20
N ARG A 417 13.02 6.47 -12.70
CA ARG A 417 14.40 6.17 -13.06
C ARG A 417 14.78 6.95 -14.33
N LEU A 418 15.93 7.62 -14.33
CA LEU A 418 16.48 8.32 -15.50
C LEU A 418 17.72 7.63 -16.09
N GLY A 419 18.24 6.62 -15.39
CA GLY A 419 19.43 5.86 -15.77
C GLY A 419 19.84 4.92 -14.64
N GLU A 420 21.09 4.48 -14.60
CA GLU A 420 21.58 3.65 -13.49
C GLU A 420 21.87 4.44 -12.23
N SER A 421 22.26 5.71 -12.36
CA SER A 421 22.74 6.52 -11.24
C SER A 421 21.80 7.66 -10.84
N PHE A 422 20.77 7.95 -11.64
CA PHE A 422 19.89 9.10 -11.41
C PHE A 422 18.42 8.70 -11.37
N SER A 423 17.69 9.36 -10.47
CA SER A 423 16.23 9.30 -10.42
C SER A 423 15.62 10.67 -10.21
N LEU A 424 14.44 10.90 -10.80
CA LEU A 424 13.65 12.10 -10.60
C LEU A 424 12.50 11.80 -9.64
N TYR A 425 12.48 12.51 -8.52
CA TYR A 425 11.36 12.52 -7.60
C TYR A 425 10.44 13.71 -7.91
N ALA A 426 9.15 13.43 -8.06
CA ALA A 426 8.09 14.42 -8.16
C ALA A 426 7.01 14.13 -7.12
N GLY A 427 6.66 15.12 -6.30
CA GLY A 427 5.62 15.03 -5.28
C GLY A 427 4.62 16.16 -5.44
N LEU A 428 3.34 15.85 -5.25
CA LEU A 428 2.23 16.79 -5.21
C LEU A 428 1.35 16.44 -4.02
N SER A 429 1.00 17.40 -3.19
CA SER A 429 0.00 17.22 -2.12
C SER A 429 -0.84 18.46 -1.95
N GLY A 430 -2.07 18.28 -1.48
CA GLY A 430 -2.96 19.40 -1.25
C GLY A 430 -4.15 19.05 -0.37
N GLN A 431 -4.85 20.10 0.06
CA GLN A 431 -6.05 20.02 0.88
C GLN A 431 -7.04 21.11 0.45
N PHE A 432 -8.32 20.77 0.44
CA PHE A 432 -9.44 21.68 0.27
C PHE A 432 -10.44 21.48 1.41
N ALA A 433 -11.07 22.56 1.87
CA ALA A 433 -11.94 22.55 3.04
C ALA A 433 -13.26 23.27 2.77
N SER A 434 -14.36 22.79 3.35
CA SER A 434 -15.67 23.43 3.17
C SER A 434 -15.84 24.72 3.96
N LYS A 435 -14.95 24.99 4.91
CA LYS A 435 -14.93 26.16 5.81
C LYS A 435 -13.55 26.30 6.47
N ASN A 436 -13.37 27.38 7.21
CA ASN A 436 -12.22 27.56 8.09
C ASN A 436 -12.13 26.40 9.10
N LEU A 437 -10.92 25.91 9.32
CA LEU A 437 -10.63 24.73 10.12
C LEU A 437 -9.93 25.12 11.44
N ASP A 438 -10.01 24.21 12.41
CA ASP A 438 -9.16 24.27 13.60
C ASP A 438 -7.68 24.05 13.22
N SER A 439 -6.74 24.58 14.01
CA SER A 439 -5.30 24.40 13.82
C SER A 439 -4.88 22.93 13.69
N SER A 440 -5.59 22.01 14.37
CA SER A 440 -5.38 20.57 14.29
C SER A 440 -5.75 19.94 12.95
N GLU A 441 -6.37 20.68 12.05
CA GLU A 441 -6.90 20.19 10.77
C GLU A 441 -6.36 20.95 9.54
N LYS A 442 -5.61 22.04 9.77
CA LYS A 442 -5.03 22.87 8.70
C LYS A 442 -3.92 22.15 7.93
N PHE A 443 -3.81 22.50 6.65
CA PHE A 443 -2.64 22.20 5.84
C PHE A 443 -1.48 23.07 6.30
N ALA A 444 -0.27 22.51 6.39
CA ALA A 444 0.90 23.29 6.75
C ALA A 444 2.01 23.12 5.72
N LEU A 445 2.70 24.22 5.50
CA LEU A 445 3.84 24.37 4.61
C LEU A 445 5.11 24.55 5.46
N GLY A 446 6.25 24.40 4.79
CA GLY A 446 7.56 24.45 5.44
C GLY A 446 7.97 23.13 6.10
N GLY A 447 9.25 23.04 6.41
CA GLY A 447 9.88 21.85 6.98
C GLY A 447 10.46 20.88 5.94
N PRO A 448 11.13 19.82 6.40
CA PRO A 448 11.86 18.87 5.55
C PRO A 448 10.98 18.14 4.52
N THR A 449 9.72 17.87 4.88
CA THR A 449 8.73 17.21 4.02
C THR A 449 7.78 18.19 3.34
N GLY A 450 7.90 19.48 3.65
CA GLY A 450 7.12 20.58 3.09
C GLY A 450 7.92 21.38 2.05
N VAL A 451 7.89 22.70 2.19
CA VAL A 451 8.78 23.61 1.45
C VAL A 451 10.11 23.67 2.20
N ARG A 452 11.14 23.03 1.64
CA ARG A 452 12.49 23.02 2.22
C ARG A 452 13.05 24.44 2.37
N ALA A 453 14.01 24.59 3.28
CA ALA A 453 14.61 25.86 3.72
C ALA A 453 13.71 26.74 4.61
N TYR A 454 12.46 26.35 4.87
CA TYR A 454 11.59 26.97 5.88
C TYR A 454 11.41 26.06 7.09
N PRO A 455 11.22 26.62 8.30
CA PRO A 455 10.91 25.83 9.50
C PRO A 455 9.64 24.98 9.35
N THR A 456 9.55 23.90 10.12
CA THR A 456 8.34 23.07 10.22
C THR A 456 7.18 23.95 10.68
N GLY A 457 6.13 24.03 9.86
CA GLY A 457 4.92 24.75 10.23
C GLY A 457 4.95 26.26 10.06
N GLU A 458 5.88 26.79 9.27
CA GLU A 458 6.05 28.22 9.04
C GLU A 458 4.77 28.90 8.51
N ALA A 459 4.00 28.20 7.68
CA ALA A 459 2.72 28.69 7.18
C ALA A 459 1.65 27.60 7.28
N VAL A 460 0.43 27.99 7.66
CA VAL A 460 -0.73 27.10 7.77
C VAL A 460 -1.94 27.71 7.08
N GLY A 461 -2.80 26.88 6.51
CA GLY A 461 -4.02 27.29 5.84
C GLY A 461 -5.06 26.19 5.82
N ASP A 462 -6.32 26.57 5.68
CA ASP A 462 -7.43 25.62 5.58
C ASP A 462 -7.37 24.84 4.26
N GLU A 463 -6.88 25.52 3.22
CA GLU A 463 -6.57 24.98 1.91
C GLU A 463 -5.09 25.19 1.57
N GLY A 464 -4.53 24.31 0.74
CA GLY A 464 -3.14 24.45 0.30
C GLY A 464 -2.74 23.46 -0.77
N LEU A 465 -1.66 23.81 -1.48
CA LEU A 465 -1.00 23.00 -2.49
C LEU A 465 0.52 23.03 -2.25
N LEU A 466 1.15 21.87 -2.34
CA LEU A 466 2.60 21.70 -2.27
C LEU A 466 3.07 20.86 -3.44
N ALA A 467 4.09 21.32 -4.15
CA ALA A 467 4.73 20.58 -5.23
C ALA A 467 6.25 20.55 -5.02
N ASN A 468 6.84 19.35 -5.07
CA ASN A 468 8.26 19.11 -4.85
C ASN A 468 8.85 18.40 -6.09
N LEU A 469 10.00 18.89 -6.56
CA LEU A 469 10.81 18.25 -7.60
C LEU A 469 12.26 18.10 -7.11
N GLU A 470 12.84 16.93 -7.29
CA GLU A 470 14.19 16.61 -6.83
C GLU A 470 14.87 15.61 -7.77
N LEU A 471 16.09 15.91 -8.20
CA LEU A 471 16.97 14.96 -8.87
C LEU A 471 17.84 14.29 -7.81
N ARG A 472 17.80 12.96 -7.75
CA ARG A 472 18.55 12.12 -6.80
C ARG A 472 19.61 11.30 -7.51
#